data_AF-A0A2T7EEU0-F1
#
_entry.id   AF-A0A2T7EEU0-F1
#
_cell.length_a   1.000
_cell.length_b   1.000
_cell.length_c   1.000
_cell.angle_alpha   90.00
_cell.angle_beta   90.00
_cell.angle_gamma   90.00
#
_symmetry.space_group_name_H-M   'P 1'
#
loop_
_entity.id
_entity.type
_entity.pdbx_description
1 polymer ?
#
loop_
_entity_poly.entity_id
_entity_poly.type
_entity_poly.pdbx_seq_one_letter_code
_entity_poly.pdbx_strand_id
1 'polypeptide(L)'
;MHCHEYLSGKQSVGTSHPKKHLERCKLRSRVAEFVDKLCAGATPSDIERLENWIYDSDLAHRALVRMIVLHELPFSIVEYDGFNEFVYSLNPLFKIVSRTTIKLDCMGF
;
A
#
# COMPACT_ATOMS: atom_id res chain seq x y z
N MET A 1 4.54 15.77 -10.25
CA MET A 1 3.33 15.38 -11.01
C MET A 1 2.28 14.98 -9.97
N HIS A 2 1.28 15.82 -9.69
CA HIS A 2 0.18 15.45 -8.79
C HIS A 2 -1.09 15.43 -9.65
N CYS A 3 -1.86 14.36 -9.57
CA CYS A 3 -3.13 14.19 -10.29
C CYS A 3 -3.04 14.25 -11.84
N HIS A 4 -1.90 13.88 -12.43
CA HIS A 4 -1.63 13.98 -13.88
C HIS A 4 -1.73 15.39 -14.49
N GLU A 5 -1.97 16.44 -13.70
CA GLU A 5 -1.89 17.83 -14.16
C GLU A 5 -0.45 18.34 -14.07
N TYR A 6 0.02 18.97 -15.15
CA TYR A 6 1.34 19.61 -15.20
C TYR A 6 1.28 20.91 -14.39
N LEU A 7 1.50 20.80 -13.08
CA LEU A 7 1.69 21.97 -12.21
C LEU A 7 3.06 22.59 -12.53
N SER A 8 3.12 23.43 -13.55
CA SER A 8 4.35 24.12 -13.96
C SER A 8 4.78 25.13 -12.89
N GLY A 9 5.77 24.78 -12.09
CA GLY A 9 6.45 25.71 -11.18
C GLY A 9 7.48 26.57 -11.92
N LYS A 10 7.03 27.53 -12.74
CA LYS A 10 7.94 28.57 -13.26
C LYS A 10 8.13 29.62 -12.17
N GLN A 11 9.36 30.10 -11.95
CA GLN A 11 9.66 31.16 -10.97
C GLN A 11 8.91 32.49 -11.25
N SER A 12 8.29 32.65 -12.42
CA SER A 12 7.46 33.80 -12.82
C SER A 12 5.95 33.62 -12.60
N VAL A 13 5.47 32.44 -12.18
CA VAL A 13 4.05 32.13 -12.00
C VAL A 13 3.80 31.89 -10.51
N GLY A 14 3.01 32.77 -9.89
CA GLY A 14 2.80 32.76 -8.44
C GLY A 14 2.32 31.42 -7.86
N THR A 15 2.58 31.19 -6.58
CA THR A 15 2.20 29.98 -5.83
C THR A 15 0.68 29.80 -5.65
N SER A 16 -0.11 30.79 -6.06
CA SER A 16 -1.58 30.80 -6.00
C SER A 16 -2.21 29.67 -6.81
N HIS A 17 -1.64 29.29 -7.96
CA HIS A 17 -2.20 28.26 -8.82
C HIS A 17 -2.13 26.85 -8.19
N PRO A 18 -0.97 26.37 -7.70
CA PRO A 18 -0.89 25.12 -6.94
C PRO A 18 -1.77 25.11 -5.69
N LYS A 19 -1.83 26.22 -4.92
CA LYS A 19 -2.70 26.31 -3.73
C LYS A 19 -4.18 26.14 -4.09
N LYS A 20 -4.67 26.86 -5.11
CA LYS A 20 -6.05 26.74 -5.58
C LYS A 20 -6.38 25.35 -6.13
N HIS A 21 -5.41 24.70 -6.79
CA HIS A 21 -5.56 23.31 -7.21
C HIS A 21 -5.70 22.39 -5.98
N LEU A 22 -4.83 22.50 -4.98
CA LEU A 22 -4.88 21.66 -3.78
C LEU A 22 -6.20 21.80 -3.00
N GLU A 23 -6.82 22.98 -3.00
CA GLU A 23 -8.14 23.19 -2.38
C GLU A 23 -9.29 22.56 -3.17
N ARG A 24 -9.18 22.48 -4.50
CA ARG A 24 -10.23 21.95 -5.39
C ARG A 24 -9.96 20.53 -5.91
N CYS A 25 -8.83 19.93 -5.53
CA CYS A 25 -8.38 18.67 -6.08
C CYS A 25 -9.28 17.52 -5.61
N LYS A 26 -10.02 16.93 -6.55
CA LYS A 26 -10.90 15.78 -6.29
C LYS A 26 -10.15 14.56 -5.76
N LEU A 27 -8.92 14.32 -6.23
CA LEU A 27 -8.11 13.20 -5.75
C LEU A 27 -7.75 13.38 -4.27
N ARG A 28 -7.38 14.60 -3.89
CA ARG A 28 -7.10 14.94 -2.49
C ARG A 28 -8.34 14.80 -1.62
N SER A 29 -9.50 15.26 -2.08
CA SER A 29 -10.77 15.06 -1.36
C SER A 29 -11.10 13.58 -1.16
N ARG A 30 -10.89 12.72 -2.18
CA ARG A 30 -11.09 11.26 -2.05
C ARG A 30 -10.14 10.62 -1.05
N VAL A 31 -8.87 11.01 -1.03
CA VAL A 31 -7.88 10.51 -0.06
C VAL A 31 -8.25 10.96 1.35
N ALA A 32 -8.65 12.22 1.54
CA ALA A 32 -9.10 12.72 2.83
C ALA A 32 -10.33 11.96 3.34
N GLU A 33 -11.33 11.72 2.49
CA GLU A 33 -12.52 10.94 2.85
C GLU A 33 -12.17 9.49 3.22
N PHE A 34 -11.20 8.89 2.53
CA PHE A 34 -10.72 7.55 2.86
C PHE A 34 -10.02 7.51 4.23
N VAL A 35 -9.16 8.49 4.53
CA VAL A 35 -8.49 8.61 5.83
C VAL A 35 -9.51 8.83 6.95
N ASP A 36 -10.48 9.73 6.76
CA ASP A 36 -11.55 9.95 7.74
C ASP A 36 -12.33 8.66 8.03
N LYS A 37 -12.66 7.88 6.99
CA LYS A 37 -13.32 6.57 7.16
C LYS A 37 -12.47 5.57 7.93
N LEU A 38 -11.15 5.55 7.71
CA LEU A 38 -10.24 4.70 8.49
C LEU A 38 -10.16 5.15 9.96
N CYS A 39 -10.15 6.45 10.20
CA CYS A 39 -10.04 7.03 11.54
C CYS A 39 -11.37 6.99 12.34
N ALA A 40 -12.52 6.81 11.68
CA ALA A 40 -13.86 6.90 12.28
C ALA A 40 -14.13 5.93 13.45
N GLY A 41 -13.28 4.92 13.66
CA GLY A 41 -13.33 4.00 14.82
C GLY A 41 -11.96 3.72 15.44
N ALA A 42 -10.94 4.49 15.09
CA ALA A 42 -9.57 4.29 15.51
C ALA A 42 -9.31 4.95 16.88
N THR A 43 -8.51 4.30 17.74
CA THR A 43 -8.01 4.96 18.95
C THR A 43 -6.95 6.01 18.59
N PRO A 44 -6.61 6.96 19.48
CA PRO A 44 -5.51 7.90 19.23
C PRO A 44 -4.18 7.20 18.87
N SER A 45 -3.91 6.03 19.45
CA SER A 45 -2.72 5.23 19.12
C SER A 45 -2.80 4.60 17.73
N ASP A 46 -3.99 4.16 17.30
CA ASP A 46 -4.18 3.64 15.95
C ASP A 46 -3.98 4.73 14.89
N ILE A 47 -4.46 5.95 15.17
CA ILE A 47 -4.25 7.12 14.30
C ILE A 47 -2.76 7.45 14.18
N GLU A 48 -2.03 7.47 15.29
CA GLU A 48 -0.57 7.71 15.29
C GLU A 48 0.18 6.64 14.47
N ARG A 49 -0.24 5.37 14.60
CA ARG A 49 0.33 4.28 13.81
C ARG A 49 0.03 4.46 12.33
N LEU A 50 -1.18 4.89 11.97
CA LEU A 50 -1.61 5.07 10.59
C LEU A 50 -0.95 6.30 9.92
N GLU A 51 -0.73 7.40 10.66
CA GLU A 51 -0.09 8.61 10.11
C GLU A 51 1.29 8.34 9.51
N ASN A 52 2.05 7.42 10.11
CA ASN A 52 3.39 7.05 9.66
C ASN A 52 3.42 5.72 8.89
N TRP A 53 2.27 5.11 8.66
CA TRP A 53 2.21 3.81 8.01
C TRP A 53 2.33 3.95 6.50
N ILE A 54 3.38 3.33 5.96
CA ILE A 54 3.58 3.18 4.52
C ILE A 54 3.67 1.70 4.24
N TYR A 55 2.85 1.23 3.31
CA TYR A 55 2.92 -0.16 2.87
C TYR A 55 4.26 -0.42 2.18
N ASP A 56 5.06 -1.29 2.79
CA ASP A 56 6.31 -1.81 2.23
C ASP A 56 6.05 -3.23 1.68
N SER A 57 5.99 -3.32 0.34
CA SER A 57 5.75 -4.59 -0.34
C SER A 57 6.89 -5.59 -0.15
N ASP A 58 8.14 -5.12 -0.03
CA ASP A 58 9.29 -6.00 0.14
C ASP A 58 9.31 -6.57 1.55
N LEU A 59 8.94 -5.77 2.55
CA LEU A 59 8.77 -6.26 3.92
C LEU A 59 7.67 -7.32 4.01
N ALA A 60 6.52 -7.08 3.37
CA ALA A 60 5.42 -8.03 3.36
C ALA A 60 5.79 -9.32 2.62
N HIS A 61 6.51 -9.22 1.50
CA HIS A 61 7.02 -10.38 0.75
C HIS A 61 8.03 -11.19 1.57
N ARG A 62 9.00 -10.54 2.24
CA ARG A 62 9.95 -11.23 3.13
C ARG A 62 9.25 -11.92 4.29
N ALA A 63 8.20 -11.31 4.85
CA ALA A 63 7.40 -11.94 5.90
C ALA A 63 6.68 -13.21 5.40
N LEU A 64 6.15 -13.18 4.17
CA LEU A 64 5.56 -14.36 3.52
C LEU A 64 6.60 -15.48 3.31
N VAL A 65 7.76 -15.16 2.73
CA VAL A 65 8.85 -16.12 2.54
C VAL A 65 9.28 -16.73 3.88
N ARG A 66 9.47 -15.89 4.91
CA ARG A 66 9.82 -16.35 6.26
C ARG A 66 8.76 -17.28 6.85
N MET A 67 7.47 -16.99 6.67
CA MET A 67 6.38 -17.86 7.14
C MET A 67 6.43 -19.23 6.46
N ILE A 68 6.63 -19.26 5.15
CA ILE A 68 6.71 -20.50 4.38
C ILE A 68 7.89 -21.37 4.84
N VAL A 69 9.07 -20.77 4.97
CA VAL A 69 10.29 -21.47 5.41
C VAL A 69 10.15 -21.94 6.86
N LEU A 70 9.71 -21.07 7.78
CA LEU A 70 9.63 -21.35 9.21
C LEU A 70 8.63 -22.47 9.53
N HIS A 71 7.52 -22.54 8.79
CA HIS A 71 6.43 -23.49 9.05
C HIS A 71 6.37 -24.62 8.00
N GLU A 72 7.40 -24.73 7.15
CA GLU A 72 7.51 -25.77 6.12
C GLU A 72 6.26 -25.88 5.23
N LEU A 73 5.65 -24.74 4.92
CA LEU A 73 4.42 -24.69 4.14
C LEU A 73 4.70 -25.05 2.67
N PRO A 74 3.74 -25.67 1.97
CA PRO A 74 3.89 -25.93 0.55
C PRO A 74 3.99 -24.61 -0.22
N PHE A 75 4.94 -24.52 -1.16
CA PHE A 75 5.10 -23.32 -2.00
C PHE A 75 3.84 -22.96 -2.81
N SER A 76 2.95 -23.93 -3.04
CA SER A 76 1.66 -23.70 -3.71
C SER A 76 0.66 -22.90 -2.87
N ILE A 77 0.94 -22.63 -1.59
CA ILE A 77 0.03 -21.85 -0.73
C ILE A 77 -0.30 -20.46 -1.32
N VAL A 78 0.65 -19.85 -2.04
CA VAL A 78 0.47 -18.55 -2.71
C VAL A 78 -0.47 -18.63 -3.93
N GLU A 79 -0.86 -19.83 -4.34
CA GLU A 79 -1.80 -20.06 -5.44
C GLU A 79 -3.17 -20.52 -4.92
N TYR A 80 -3.36 -20.64 -3.60
CA TYR A 80 -4.62 -21.08 -3.02
C TYR A 80 -5.60 -19.91 -2.96
N ASP A 81 -6.79 -20.09 -3.54
CA ASP A 81 -7.83 -19.05 -3.58
C ASP A 81 -8.16 -18.51 -2.18
N GLY A 82 -8.33 -19.38 -1.18
CA GLY A 82 -8.62 -18.95 0.19
C GLY A 82 -7.48 -18.19 0.86
N PHE A 83 -6.22 -18.50 0.53
CA PHE A 83 -5.07 -17.73 1.02
C PHE A 83 -5.02 -16.36 0.34
N ASN A 84 -5.26 -16.33 -0.97
CA ASN A 84 -5.26 -15.10 -1.75
C ASN A 84 -6.40 -14.18 -1.32
N GLU A 85 -7.60 -14.71 -1.09
CA GLU A 85 -8.74 -13.97 -0.55
C GLU A 85 -8.41 -13.37 0.82
N PHE A 86 -7.82 -14.16 1.73
CA PHE A 86 -7.36 -13.67 3.02
C PHE A 86 -6.36 -12.50 2.86
N VAL A 87 -5.32 -12.66 2.05
CA VAL A 87 -4.30 -11.62 1.82
C VAL A 87 -4.92 -10.35 1.21
N TYR A 88 -5.79 -10.47 0.21
CA TYR A 88 -6.43 -9.33 -0.43
C TYR A 88 -7.41 -8.59 0.48
N SER A 89 -8.04 -9.31 1.42
CA SER A 89 -8.87 -8.66 2.45
C SER A 89 -8.04 -7.82 3.44
N LEU A 90 -6.78 -8.18 3.67
CA LEU A 90 -5.85 -7.40 4.49
C LEU A 90 -5.28 -6.21 3.72
N ASN A 91 -4.86 -6.43 2.47
CA ASN A 91 -4.37 -5.36 1.61
C ASN A 91 -4.60 -5.68 0.12
N PRO A 92 -5.48 -4.95 -0.58
CA PRO A 92 -5.76 -5.19 -1.99
C PRO A 92 -4.58 -4.84 -2.92
N LEU A 93 -3.58 -4.09 -2.43
CA LEU A 93 -2.38 -3.74 -3.19
C LEU A 93 -1.26 -4.78 -3.07
N PHE A 94 -1.44 -5.82 -2.24
CA PHE A 94 -0.46 -6.88 -2.12
C PHE A 94 -0.34 -7.65 -3.44
N LYS A 95 0.89 -7.81 -3.94
CA LYS A 95 1.15 -8.54 -5.18
C LYS A 95 1.60 -9.95 -4.85
N ILE A 96 0.69 -10.90 -5.06
CA ILE A 96 0.98 -12.31 -4.89
C ILE A 96 1.90 -12.76 -6.02
N VAL A 97 2.97 -13.46 -5.67
CA VAL A 97 3.92 -14.02 -6.62
C VAL A 97 3.56 -15.46 -6.99
N SER A 98 4.08 -15.95 -8.10
CA SER A 98 3.90 -17.35 -8.50
C SER A 98 4.59 -18.32 -7.54
N ARG A 99 4.14 -19.58 -7.52
CA ARG A 99 4.83 -20.67 -6.81
C ARG A 99 6.29 -20.82 -7.24
N THR A 100 6.60 -20.56 -8.51
CA THR A 100 7.97 -20.65 -9.02
C THR A 100 8.85 -19.55 -8.41
N THR A 101 8.34 -18.33 -8.35
CA THR A 101 9.02 -17.19 -7.72
C THR A 101 9.23 -17.43 -6.23
N ILE A 102 8.18 -17.83 -5.50
CA ILE A 102 8.30 -18.04 -4.05
C ILE A 102 9.27 -19.16 -3.72
N LYS A 103 9.34 -20.21 -4.54
CA LYS A 103 10.32 -21.30 -4.38
C LYS A 103 11.74 -20.78 -4.51
N LEU A 104 12.02 -19.96 -5.53
CA LEU A 104 13.35 -19.37 -5.74
C LEU A 104 13.72 -18.45 -4.58
N ASP A 105 12.78 -17.63 -4.11
CA ASP A 105 13.00 -16.73 -2.98
C ASP A 105 13.28 -17.50 -1.68
N CYS A 106 12.55 -18.59 -1.41
CA CYS A 106 12.80 -19.44 -0.24
C CYS A 106 14.15 -20.16 -0.31
N MET A 107 14.62 -20.53 -1.50
CA MET A 107 15.92 -21.18 -1.69
C MET A 107 17.10 -20.22 -1.55
N GLY A 108 16.86 -18.91 -1.69
CA GLY A 108 17.86 -17.86 -1.47
C GLY A 108 17.77 -17.19 -0.10
N PHE A 109 16.87 -17.64 0.78
CA PHE A 109 16.65 -17.10 2.11
C PHE A 109 17.69 -17.60 3.12
#